data_AF-A0A3Q7RHV1-F1
#
_entry.id   AF-A0A3Q7RHV1-F1
#
_cell.length_a   1.000
_cell.length_b   1.000
_cell.length_c   1.000
_cell.angle_alpha   90.00
_cell.angle_beta   90.00
_cell.angle_gamma   90.00
#
_symmetry.space_group_name_H-M   'P 1'
#
loop_
_entity.id
_entity.type
_entity.pdbx_description
1 polymer ?
#
loop_
_entity_poly.entity_id
_entity_poly.type
_entity_poly.pdbx_seq_one_letter_code
_entity_poly.pdbx_strand_id
1 'polypeptide(L)'
;MSRPEFIIEYEDAMHEAGLWHHQTEVSGMQTTAQLKLSPYVNYSFRVMAVNNLGRSLPSEASEQYLTKAAEPDTNPTAVEGLGSEPDNLVITWK
;
A
#
# COMPACT_ATOMS: atom_id res chain seq x y z
N MET A 1 -11.47 -6.46 30.36
CA MET A 1 -12.09 -6.92 29.10
C MET A 1 -11.46 -6.13 27.97
N SER A 2 -10.89 -6.78 26.95
CA SER A 2 -10.43 -6.09 25.74
C SER A 2 -11.62 -5.47 25.02
N ARG A 3 -11.41 -4.28 24.44
CA ARG A 3 -12.42 -3.61 23.63
C ARG A 3 -12.41 -4.26 22.23
N PRO A 4 -13.56 -4.38 21.56
CA PRO A 4 -13.59 -4.87 20.20
C PRO A 4 -12.90 -3.88 19.25
N GLU A 5 -12.27 -4.42 18.21
CA GLU A 5 -11.46 -3.69 17.23
C GLU A 5 -11.77 -4.21 15.82
N PHE A 6 -11.46 -3.40 14.81
CA PHE A 6 -11.46 -3.82 13.41
C PHE A 6 -10.04 -3.78 12.89
N ILE A 7 -9.60 -4.88 12.26
CA ILE A 7 -8.37 -4.93 11.49
C ILE A 7 -8.71 -4.62 10.04
N ILE A 8 -7.98 -3.70 9.43
CA ILE A 8 -8.08 -3.36 8.01
C ILE A 8 -6.86 -3.94 7.31
N GLU A 9 -7.12 -4.70 6.25
CA GLU A 9 -6.09 -5.25 5.36
C GLU A 9 -6.29 -4.73 3.94
N TYR A 10 -5.22 -4.76 3.15
CA TYR A 10 -5.24 -4.43 1.75
C TYR A 10 -4.50 -5.47 0.91
N GLU A 11 -4.84 -5.53 -0.37
CA GLU A 11 -4.01 -6.11 -1.42
C GLU A 11 -3.75 -5.03 -2.48
N ASP A 12 -2.63 -5.11 -3.17
CA ASP A 12 -2.29 -4.20 -4.25
C ASP A 12 -1.59 -4.91 -5.41
N ALA A 13 -1.43 -4.19 -6.53
CA ALA A 13 -0.76 -4.71 -7.72
C ALA A 13 0.78 -4.68 -7.67
N MET A 14 1.37 -4.10 -6.63
CA MET A 14 2.82 -4.04 -6.44
C MET A 14 3.38 -5.25 -5.70
N HIS A 15 2.55 -5.91 -4.89
CA HIS A 15 2.88 -7.12 -4.14
C HIS A 15 2.36 -8.39 -4.82
N GLU A 16 2.65 -9.55 -4.22
CA GLU A 16 2.19 -10.84 -4.73
C GLU A 16 0.66 -10.94 -4.66
N ALA A 17 0.04 -11.27 -5.80
CA ALA A 17 -1.41 -11.38 -5.90
C ALA A 17 -1.97 -12.43 -4.93
N GLY A 18 -3.02 -12.07 -4.20
CA GLY A 18 -3.68 -12.93 -3.21
C GLY A 18 -3.06 -12.90 -1.81
N LEU A 19 -1.97 -12.16 -1.61
CA LEU A 19 -1.47 -11.85 -0.26
C LEU A 19 -2.11 -10.57 0.27
N TRP A 20 -2.76 -10.69 1.42
CA TRP A 20 -3.34 -9.57 2.14
C TRP A 20 -2.36 -9.04 3.18
N HIS A 21 -2.16 -7.72 3.15
CA HIS A 21 -1.24 -6.99 4.01
C HIS A 21 -2.01 -6.24 5.09
N HIS A 22 -1.50 -6.29 6.32
CA HIS A 22 -2.06 -5.53 7.43
C HIS A 22 -1.84 -4.03 7.25
N GLN A 23 -2.92 -3.24 7.25
CA GLN A 23 -2.85 -1.78 7.17
C GLN A 23 -2.86 -1.13 8.55
N THR A 24 -3.92 -1.33 9.32
CA THR A 24 -4.13 -0.68 10.63
C THR A 24 -5.25 -1.36 11.41
N GLU A 25 -5.31 -1.07 12.70
CA GLU A 25 -6.41 -1.42 13.59
C GLU A 25 -7.17 -0.16 14.02
N VAL A 26 -8.49 -0.25 14.13
CA VAL A 26 -9.35 0.83 14.61
C VAL A 26 -10.33 0.34 15.67
N SER A 27 -10.86 1.26 16.46
CA SER A 27 -11.86 0.94 17.47
C SER A 27 -13.08 0.28 16.84
N GLY A 28 -13.62 -0.77 17.45
CA GLY A 28 -14.87 -1.43 17.03
C GLY A 28 -16.09 -0.52 17.11
N MET A 29 -15.95 0.69 17.68
CA MET A 29 -16.98 1.73 17.68
C MET A 29 -16.89 2.70 16.49
N GLN A 30 -15.86 2.59 15.66
CA GLN A 30 -15.68 3.41 14.46
C GLN A 30 -16.14 2.64 13.23
N THR A 31 -16.81 3.34 12.32
CA THR A 31 -17.24 2.81 11.00
C THR A 31 -16.41 3.36 9.86
N THR A 32 -15.46 4.25 10.14
CA THR A 32 -14.59 4.90 9.16
C THR A 32 -13.15 4.92 9.66
N ALA A 33 -12.21 4.82 8.72
CA ALA A 33 -10.78 4.90 8.97
C ALA A 33 -10.10 5.71 7.85
N GLN A 34 -9.05 6.45 8.20
CA GLN A 34 -8.21 7.12 7.21
C GLN A 34 -6.93 6.32 7.02
N LEU A 35 -6.63 5.97 5.76
CA LEU A 35 -5.49 5.14 5.40
C LEU A 35 -4.43 5.98 4.69
N LYS A 36 -3.15 5.74 4.99
CA LYS A 36 -2.03 6.29 4.24
C LYS A 36 -1.65 5.29 3.14
N LEU A 37 -1.71 5.73 1.89
CA LEU A 37 -1.51 4.87 0.72
C LEU A 37 -0.43 5.46 -0.19
N SER A 38 0.29 4.60 -0.88
CA SER A 38 1.23 5.04 -1.92
C SER A 38 0.46 5.63 -3.11
N PRO A 39 0.99 6.67 -3.78
CA PRO A 39 0.38 7.26 -4.96
C PRO A 39 0.45 6.31 -6.17
N TYR A 40 -0.53 6.42 -7.06
CA TYR A 40 -0.60 5.65 -8.30
C TYR A 40 -0.55 4.12 -8.13
N VAL A 41 -1.23 3.60 -7.11
CA VAL A 41 -1.33 2.17 -6.81
C VAL A 41 -2.81 1.76 -6.76
N ASN A 42 -3.11 0.58 -7.29
CA ASN A 42 -4.45 0.00 -7.27
C ASN A 42 -4.61 -0.88 -6.01
N TYR A 43 -5.55 -0.52 -5.14
CA TYR A 43 -5.80 -1.21 -3.87
C TYR A 43 -7.21 -1.82 -3.82
N SER A 44 -7.32 -2.97 -3.18
CA SER A 44 -8.57 -3.50 -2.63
C SER A 44 -8.42 -3.66 -1.12
N PHE A 45 -9.49 -3.41 -0.36
CA PHE A 45 -9.48 -3.44 1.10
C PHE A 45 -10.46 -4.47 1.64
N ARG A 46 -10.17 -5.03 2.81
CA ARG A 46 -11.11 -5.86 3.58
C ARG A 46 -10.97 -5.60 5.06
N VAL A 47 -11.99 -6.01 5.83
CA VAL A 47 -12.06 -5.77 7.27
C VAL A 47 -12.32 -7.07 8.02
N MET A 48 -11.68 -7.25 9.18
CA MET A 48 -11.97 -8.32 10.14
C MET A 48 -12.36 -7.73 11.49
N ALA A 49 -13.40 -8.28 12.11
CA ALA A 49 -13.79 -7.91 13.48
C ALA A 49 -12.99 -8.73 14.50
N VAL A 50 -12.55 -8.10 15.58
CA VAL A 50 -11.82 -8.73 16.67
C VAL A 50 -12.53 -8.46 17.99
N ASN A 51 -12.74 -9.51 18.78
CA ASN A 51 -13.24 -9.40 20.15
C ASN A 51 -12.55 -10.42 21.07
N ASN A 52 -13.05 -10.56 22.31
CA ASN A 52 -12.46 -11.46 23.30
C ASN A 52 -12.46 -12.96 22.89
N LEU A 53 -13.25 -13.34 21.88
CA LEU A 53 -13.30 -14.69 21.33
C LEU A 53 -12.30 -14.89 20.17
N GLY A 54 -11.73 -13.81 19.64
CA GLY A 54 -10.78 -13.84 18.53
C GLY A 54 -11.24 -13.02 17.32
N ARG A 55 -10.71 -13.40 16.15
CA ARG A 55 -10.94 -12.74 14.86
C ARG A 55 -12.09 -13.40 14.10
N SER A 56 -12.92 -12.61 13.44
CA SER A 56 -13.92 -13.09 12.49
C SER A 56 -13.27 -13.56 11.18
N LEU A 57 -14.09 -14.12 10.28
CA LEU A 57 -13.73 -14.18 8.87
C LEU A 57 -13.60 -12.76 8.30
N PRO A 58 -12.75 -12.54 7.28
CA PRO A 58 -12.70 -11.26 6.56
C PRO A 58 -14.00 -10.95 5.83
N SER A 59 -14.27 -9.66 5.64
CA SER A 59 -15.31 -9.20 4.73
C SER A 59 -15.00 -9.57 3.28
N GLU A 60 -15.98 -9.41 2.40
CA GLU A 60 -15.70 -9.29 0.97
C GLU A 60 -14.73 -8.13 0.73
N ALA A 61 -13.90 -8.28 -0.30
CA ALA A 61 -13.00 -7.23 -0.74
C ALA A 61 -13.79 -6.06 -1.33
N SER A 62 -13.32 -4.84 -1.10
CA SER A 62 -13.84 -3.66 -1.78
C SER A 62 -13.59 -3.74 -3.29
N GLU A 63 -14.33 -2.93 -4.03
CA GLU A 63 -13.91 -2.57 -5.39
C GLU A 63 -12.49 -2.02 -5.39
N GLN A 64 -11.81 -2.22 -6.53
CA GLN A 64 -10.48 -1.72 -6.76
C GLN A 64 -10.47 -0.20 -6.87
N TYR A 65 -9.55 0.44 -6.15
CA TYR A 65 -9.36 1.89 -6.16
C TYR A 65 -7.93 2.24 -6.54
N LEU A 66 -7.78 2.98 -7.65
CA LEU A 66 -6.51 3.57 -8.05
C LEU A 66 -6.29 4.90 -7.34
N THR A 67 -5.24 4.99 -6.52
CA THR A 67 -4.85 6.24 -5.87
C THR A 67 -4.35 7.25 -6.90
N LYS A 68 -4.56 8.54 -6.61
CA LYS A 68 -4.08 9.63 -7.47
C LYS A 68 -2.56 9.59 -7.58
N ALA A 69 -2.04 10.02 -8.73
CA ALA A 69 -0.62 10.28 -8.88
C ALA A 69 -0.18 11.45 -7.99
N ALA A 70 1.06 11.41 -7.55
CA ALA A 70 1.73 12.48 -6.81
C ALA A 70 3.15 12.68 -7.38
N GLU A 71 3.80 13.77 -7.01
CA GLU A 71 5.21 13.98 -7.34
C GLU A 71 6.07 12.89 -6.69
N PRO A 72 7.13 12.39 -7.36
CA PRO A 72 8.02 11.42 -6.76
C PRO A 72 8.72 11.99 -5.51
N ASP A 73 8.71 11.23 -4.42
CA ASP A 73 9.33 11.67 -3.16
C ASP A 73 10.88 11.58 -3.20
N THR A 74 11.44 10.84 -4.16
CA THR A 74 12.87 10.57 -4.23
C THR A 74 13.42 10.72 -5.64
N ASN A 75 14.60 11.33 -5.75
CA ASN A 75 15.38 11.37 -6.98
C ASN A 75 15.90 9.97 -7.36
N PRO A 76 16.15 9.72 -8.66
CA PRO A 76 16.81 8.49 -9.09
C PRO A 76 18.20 8.35 -8.45
N THR A 77 18.64 7.12 -8.29
CA THR A 77 19.90 6.75 -7.66
C THR A 77 20.94 6.32 -8.70
N ALA A 78 22.20 6.16 -8.28
CA ALA A 78 23.28 5.65 -9.14
C ALA A 78 23.41 6.40 -10.48
N VAL A 79 23.35 7.74 -10.43
CA VAL A 79 23.54 8.57 -11.62
C VAL A 79 25.00 8.49 -12.05
N GLU A 80 25.24 7.96 -13.24
CA GLU A 80 26.57 7.78 -13.82
C GLU A 80 26.62 8.39 -15.23
N GLY A 81 27.78 8.96 -15.57
CA GLY A 81 28.06 9.52 -16.88
C GLY A 81 29.24 8.79 -17.51
N LEU A 82 29.06 8.26 -18.72
CA LEU A 82 30.09 7.57 -19.49
C LEU A 82 30.22 8.19 -20.88
N GLY A 83 31.45 8.54 -21.28
CA GLY A 83 31.76 8.92 -22.66
C GLY A 83 32.41 7.74 -23.38
N SER A 84 31.73 7.17 -24.37
CA SER A 84 32.27 6.04 -25.15
C SER A 84 32.94 6.47 -26.46
N GLU A 85 32.60 7.66 -26.97
CA GLU A 85 33.08 8.21 -28.25
C GLU A 85 33.36 9.72 -28.11
N PRO A 86 34.16 10.34 -29.00
CA PRO A 86 34.27 11.79 -29.07
C PRO A 86 32.88 12.44 -29.20
N ASP A 87 32.68 13.57 -28.52
CA ASP A 87 31.42 14.32 -28.51
C ASP A 87 30.20 13.57 -27.94
N ASN A 88 30.41 12.50 -27.16
CA ASN A 88 29.33 11.74 -26.52
C ASN A 88 29.39 11.76 -24.97
N LEU A 89 28.21 11.81 -24.37
CA LEU A 89 27.98 11.54 -22.95
C LEU A 89 26.69 10.73 -22.79
N VAL A 90 26.79 9.50 -22.29
CA VAL A 90 25.67 8.65 -21.89
C VAL A 90 25.43 8.83 -20.40
N ILE A 91 24.19 9.14 -20.02
CA ILE A 91 23.77 9.27 -18.63
C ILE A 91 22.84 8.11 -18.28
N THR A 92 23.20 7.35 -17.24
CA THR A 92 22.39 6.24 -16.70
C THR A 92 22.04 6.49 -15.25
N TRP A 93 20.90 5.95 -14.81
CA TRP A 93 20.44 6.01 -13.42
C TRP A 93 19.62 4.76 -13.08
N LYS A 94 19.34 4.56 -11.79
CA LYS A 94 18.53 3.46 -11.24
C LYS A 94 17.37 4.00 -10.40
#